data_AF-A0A496B1B5-F1
#
_entry.id   AF-A0A496B1B5-F1
#
_cell.length_a   1.000
_cell.length_b   1.000
_cell.length_c   1.000
_cell.angle_alpha   90.00
_cell.angle_beta   90.00
_cell.angle_gamma   90.00
#
_symmetry.space_group_name_H-M   'P 1'
#
loop_
_entity.id
_entity.type
_entity.pdbx_description
1 polymer ?
#
loop_
_entity_poly.entity_id
_entity_poly.type
_entity_poly.pdbx_seq_one_letter_code
_entity_poly.pdbx_strand_id
1 'polypeptide(L)'
;MMSLKNTIAHVLEHQDYLEQSNEATAQQYVVLPILRDLGWNDSDLSSREVLPEYTTVGGQRVDYALTLAAGQEPKVLIECKKWDALLERHEEQICFYAYSINVPIAIITNGKVWRFYLSWWKAPGLSGRVFCETDIANPESASNLEAYLLKSNVESGDAELDAEIELENREAPDPRPVEPDPVPPQPANLVDGPWTIDRVRNSIPSDFPYDYSTLCARNVGEFYSRVAELQNLIAIEGWELTAAFRKNYCGFYYRGNRVFGILPRKAPKFVVWRPEQELIQLDPQYERYDRVFRYGAYSPGTTVNQLRPILAFAYRKHSGTQS
;
A
#
# COMPACT_ATOMS: atom_id res chain seq x y z
N MET A 1 11.79 -6.88 12.08
CA MET A 1 12.44 -7.80 11.13
C MET A 1 12.97 -9.10 11.75
N MET A 2 13.96 -9.15 12.66
CA MET A 2 14.34 -10.44 13.30
C MET A 2 13.33 -10.90 14.37
N SER A 3 12.76 -9.96 15.15
CA SER A 3 11.79 -10.28 16.21
C SER A 3 10.54 -10.96 15.66
N LEU A 4 9.88 -10.36 14.66
CA LEU A 4 8.69 -10.94 14.02
C LEU A 4 8.92 -12.35 13.48
N LYS A 5 10.06 -12.59 12.82
CA LYS A 5 10.40 -13.93 12.30
C LYS A 5 10.54 -14.95 13.42
N ASN A 6 11.16 -14.58 14.54
CA ASN A 6 11.30 -15.45 15.70
C ASN A 6 9.94 -15.73 16.36
N THR A 7 9.07 -14.72 16.47
CA THR A 7 7.70 -14.89 16.98
C THR A 7 6.88 -15.81 16.09
N ILE A 8 6.93 -15.64 14.76
CA ILE A 8 6.25 -16.54 13.82
C ILE A 8 6.80 -17.97 13.96
N ALA A 9 8.12 -18.14 14.02
CA ALA A 9 8.72 -19.47 14.22
C ALA A 9 8.24 -20.12 15.52
N HIS A 10 8.23 -19.37 16.63
CA HIS A 10 7.73 -19.86 17.92
C HIS A 10 6.26 -20.27 17.86
N VAL A 11 5.41 -19.47 17.22
CA VAL A 11 3.98 -19.79 17.02
C VAL A 11 3.83 -21.10 16.22
N LEU A 12 4.58 -21.25 15.14
CA LEU A 12 4.51 -22.44 14.27
C LEU A 12 5.03 -23.70 14.96
N GLU A 13 6.05 -23.59 15.81
CA GLU A 13 6.55 -24.71 16.64
C GLU A 13 5.49 -25.24 17.62
N HIS A 14 4.50 -24.42 17.99
CA HIS A 14 3.46 -24.75 18.97
C HIS A 14 2.05 -24.86 18.34
N GLN A 15 1.96 -25.04 17.02
CA GLN A 15 0.67 -25.09 16.31
C GLN A 15 -0.27 -26.18 16.84
N ASP A 16 0.24 -27.35 17.24
CA ASP A 16 -0.56 -28.47 17.75
C ASP A 16 -1.35 -28.10 19.03
N TYR A 17 -0.78 -27.20 19.84
CA TYR A 17 -1.46 -26.66 21.01
C TYR A 17 -2.52 -25.63 20.61
N LEU A 18 -2.21 -24.78 19.63
CA LEU A 18 -3.12 -23.74 19.13
C LEU A 18 -4.36 -24.34 18.47
N GLU A 19 -4.23 -25.46 17.75
CA GLU A 19 -5.35 -26.20 17.16
C GLU A 19 -6.39 -26.67 18.19
N GLN A 20 -5.98 -26.96 19.41
CA GLN A 20 -6.86 -27.43 20.48
C GLN A 20 -7.36 -26.29 21.38
N SER A 21 -6.91 -25.07 21.13
CA SER A 21 -7.13 -23.92 21.99
C SER A 21 -8.38 -23.12 21.61
N ASN A 22 -8.75 -22.17 22.47
CA ASN A 22 -9.86 -21.26 22.18
C ASN A 22 -9.36 -19.97 21.48
N GLU A 23 -10.28 -19.11 21.08
CA GLU A 23 -9.97 -17.87 20.38
C GLU A 23 -9.10 -16.91 21.20
N ALA A 24 -9.31 -16.85 22.52
CA ALA A 24 -8.51 -16.02 23.42
C ALA A 24 -7.03 -16.44 23.44
N THR A 25 -6.73 -17.73 23.23
CA THR A 25 -5.35 -18.20 23.07
C THR A 25 -4.71 -17.64 21.80
N ALA A 26 -5.40 -17.68 20.65
CA ALA A 26 -4.89 -17.09 19.41
C ALA A 26 -4.70 -15.56 19.54
N GLN A 27 -5.65 -14.87 20.17
CA GLN A 27 -5.55 -13.45 20.48
C GLN A 27 -4.29 -13.12 21.30
N GLN A 28 -4.08 -13.81 22.43
CA GLN A 28 -3.03 -13.47 23.39
C GLN A 28 -1.64 -13.98 23.02
N TYR A 29 -1.54 -15.18 22.43
CA TYR A 29 -0.27 -15.85 22.18
C TYR A 29 0.20 -15.77 20.72
N VAL A 30 -0.65 -15.28 19.81
CA VAL A 30 -0.29 -15.13 18.39
C VAL A 30 -0.44 -13.67 17.94
N VAL A 31 -1.67 -13.14 18.01
CA VAL A 31 -1.99 -11.81 17.47
C VAL A 31 -1.25 -10.71 18.24
N LEU A 32 -1.34 -10.66 19.57
CA LEU A 32 -0.66 -9.63 20.37
C LEU A 32 0.88 -9.66 20.20
N PRO A 33 1.58 -10.80 20.29
CA PRO A 33 3.02 -10.87 20.03
C PRO A 33 3.42 -10.34 18.64
N ILE A 34 2.65 -10.70 17.60
CA ILE A 34 2.88 -10.18 16.24
C ILE A 34 2.69 -8.65 16.21
N LEU A 35 1.63 -8.13 16.83
CA LEU A 35 1.40 -6.68 16.89
C LEU A 35 2.53 -5.93 17.62
N ARG A 36 3.06 -6.49 18.72
CA ARG A 36 4.22 -5.94 19.43
C ARG A 36 5.45 -5.86 18.54
N ASP A 37 5.75 -6.92 17.80
CA ASP A 37 6.87 -6.94 16.86
C ASP A 37 6.70 -5.98 15.68
N LEU A 38 5.46 -5.62 15.36
CA LEU A 38 5.08 -4.62 14.35
C LEU A 38 5.01 -3.18 14.93
N GLY A 39 5.39 -3.01 16.20
CA GLY A 39 5.58 -1.72 16.85
C GLY A 39 4.35 -1.18 17.59
N TRP A 40 3.29 -1.97 17.75
CA TRP A 40 2.11 -1.60 18.53
C TRP A 40 2.31 -1.95 20.02
N ASN A 41 2.10 -0.98 20.90
CA ASN A 41 2.33 -1.18 22.33
C ASN A 41 1.02 -1.40 23.10
N ASP A 42 0.75 -2.64 23.51
CA ASP A 42 -0.40 -2.99 24.38
C ASP A 42 -0.09 -2.83 25.88
N SER A 43 1.19 -2.72 26.25
CA SER A 43 1.63 -2.62 27.66
C SER A 43 1.56 -1.20 28.23
N ASP A 44 1.66 -0.17 27.39
CA ASP A 44 1.47 1.22 27.77
C ASP A 44 0.00 1.63 27.61
N LEU A 45 -0.77 1.46 28.69
CA LEU A 45 -2.20 1.79 28.73
C LEU A 45 -2.50 3.28 28.47
N SER A 46 -1.52 4.16 28.70
CA SER A 46 -1.71 5.60 28.48
C SER A 46 -1.73 5.95 26.98
N SER A 47 -1.02 5.18 26.17
CA SER A 47 -0.97 5.34 24.71
C SER A 47 -2.30 4.99 24.03
N ARG A 48 -3.03 4.02 24.60
CA ARG A 48 -4.27 3.45 24.05
C ARG A 48 -4.10 2.93 22.62
N GLU A 49 -2.91 2.49 22.26
CA GLU A 49 -2.56 2.05 20.91
C GLU A 49 -3.27 0.75 20.51
N VAL A 50 -3.37 -0.20 21.44
CA VAL A 50 -4.08 -1.47 21.24
C VAL A 50 -5.27 -1.51 22.19
N LEU A 51 -6.48 -1.40 21.64
CA LEU A 51 -7.72 -1.40 22.40
C LEU A 51 -8.38 -2.78 22.28
N PRO A 52 -8.30 -3.64 23.31
CA PRO A 52 -9.02 -4.91 23.32
C PRO A 52 -10.53 -4.70 23.47
N GLU A 53 -11.32 -5.60 22.89
CA GLU A 53 -12.78 -5.63 23.04
C GLU A 53 -13.44 -4.27 22.70
N TYR A 54 -12.91 -3.63 21.65
CA TYR A 54 -13.29 -2.28 21.26
C TYR A 54 -14.75 -2.26 20.81
N THR A 55 -15.55 -1.47 21.52
CA THR A 55 -16.95 -1.25 21.18
C THR A 55 -17.06 0.00 20.31
N THR A 56 -17.48 -0.20 19.07
CA THR A 56 -17.80 0.87 18.13
C THR A 56 -18.97 1.72 18.64
N VAL A 57 -19.11 2.94 18.13
CA VAL A 57 -20.24 3.84 18.46
C VAL A 57 -21.60 3.18 18.19
N GLY A 58 -21.67 2.21 17.26
CA GLY A 58 -22.85 1.40 16.96
C GLY A 58 -23.14 0.25 17.94
N GLY A 59 -22.39 0.12 19.04
CA GLY A 59 -22.60 -0.90 20.07
C GLY A 59 -22.04 -2.28 19.73
N GLN A 60 -21.21 -2.37 18.69
CA GLN A 60 -20.66 -3.63 18.18
C GLN A 60 -19.20 -3.78 18.56
N ARG A 61 -18.80 -5.00 18.90
CA ARG A 61 -17.51 -5.29 19.52
C ARG A 61 -16.59 -6.00 18.54
N VAL A 62 -15.34 -5.54 18.47
CA VAL A 62 -14.25 -6.20 17.74
C VAL A 62 -13.11 -6.51 18.71
N ASP A 63 -12.36 -7.56 18.44
CA ASP A 63 -11.34 -8.03 19.39
C ASP A 63 -10.22 -7.02 19.63
N TYR A 64 -9.72 -6.37 18.56
CA TYR A 64 -8.74 -5.30 18.69
C TYR A 64 -9.05 -4.13 17.76
N ALA A 65 -8.87 -2.92 18.27
CA ALA A 65 -8.76 -1.71 17.48
C ALA A 65 -7.38 -1.06 17.70
N LEU A 66 -6.70 -0.70 16.60
CA LEU A 66 -5.38 -0.09 16.65
C LEU A 66 -5.46 1.42 16.43
N THR A 67 -4.90 2.22 17.33
CA THR A 67 -4.94 3.69 17.28
C THR A 67 -3.53 4.29 17.32
N LEU A 68 -3.30 5.41 16.63
CA LEU A 68 -1.98 6.05 16.58
C LEU A 68 -1.70 6.93 17.81
N ALA A 69 -2.74 7.37 18.50
CA ALA A 69 -2.64 8.14 19.74
C ALA A 69 -3.95 8.08 20.52
N ALA A 70 -3.86 8.25 21.84
CA ALA A 70 -5.03 8.29 22.72
C ALA A 70 -6.06 9.34 22.25
N GLY A 71 -7.30 8.88 22.06
CA GLY A 71 -8.42 9.73 21.64
C GLY A 71 -8.54 9.90 20.11
N GLN A 72 -7.66 9.30 19.31
CA GLN A 72 -7.86 9.20 17.86
C GLN A 72 -8.78 8.03 17.49
N GLU A 73 -9.43 8.15 16.34
CA GLU A 73 -10.17 7.05 15.73
C GLU A 73 -9.22 5.92 15.33
N PRO A 74 -9.68 4.65 15.39
CA PRO A 74 -8.87 3.52 14.95
C PRO A 74 -8.41 3.63 13.50
N LYS A 75 -7.26 3.03 13.20
CA LYS A 75 -6.73 2.88 11.83
C LYS A 75 -6.84 1.46 11.30
N VAL A 76 -6.93 0.48 12.21
CA VAL A 76 -7.11 -0.92 11.87
C VAL A 76 -8.10 -1.54 12.87
N LEU A 77 -9.03 -2.34 12.37
CA LEU A 77 -9.83 -3.25 13.19
C LEU A 77 -9.39 -4.69 12.93
N ILE A 78 -9.31 -5.49 13.99
CA ILE A 78 -8.93 -6.90 13.91
C ILE A 78 -9.97 -7.74 14.64
N GLU A 79 -10.50 -8.72 13.92
CA GLU A 79 -11.36 -9.78 14.44
C GLU A 79 -10.59 -11.09 14.41
N CYS A 80 -10.51 -11.76 15.56
CA CYS A 80 -9.83 -13.03 15.71
C CYS A 80 -10.84 -14.18 15.63
N LYS A 81 -10.33 -15.36 15.29
CA LYS A 81 -11.05 -16.62 15.29
C LYS A 81 -10.16 -17.70 15.89
N LYS A 82 -10.76 -18.85 16.21
CA LYS A 82 -10.00 -20.04 16.60
C LYS A 82 -9.04 -20.45 15.49
N TRP A 83 -7.91 -21.04 15.87
CA TRP A 83 -6.80 -21.40 14.99
C TRP A 83 -7.20 -22.20 13.74
N ASP A 84 -8.17 -23.11 13.89
CA ASP A 84 -8.69 -24.00 12.83
C ASP A 84 -9.89 -23.43 12.04
N ALA A 85 -10.34 -22.21 12.38
CA ALA A 85 -11.53 -21.63 11.79
C ALA A 85 -11.30 -21.14 10.35
N LEU A 86 -12.32 -21.33 9.51
CA LEU A 86 -12.40 -20.71 8.18
C LEU A 86 -12.84 -19.24 8.32
N LEU A 87 -12.11 -18.33 7.68
CA LEU A 87 -12.28 -16.89 7.85
C LEU A 87 -13.47 -16.30 7.06
N GLU A 88 -13.87 -16.93 5.96
CA GLU A 88 -14.88 -16.44 4.99
C GLU A 88 -16.28 -16.23 5.58
N ARG A 89 -16.60 -16.90 6.69
CA ARG A 89 -17.96 -16.91 7.25
C ARG A 89 -18.26 -15.74 8.18
N HIS A 90 -17.27 -14.87 8.44
CA HIS A 90 -17.36 -13.86 9.50
C HIS A 90 -16.92 -12.46 9.05
N GLU A 91 -16.68 -12.26 7.76
CA GLU A 91 -16.14 -11.01 7.20
C GLU A 91 -17.15 -9.86 7.11
N GLU A 92 -18.45 -10.16 6.98
CA GLU A 92 -19.51 -9.15 6.82
C GLU A 92 -19.54 -8.14 7.96
N GLN A 93 -19.45 -8.63 9.19
CA GLN A 93 -19.59 -7.84 10.39
C GLN A 93 -18.46 -6.80 10.52
N ILE A 94 -17.20 -7.26 10.50
CA ILE A 94 -16.04 -6.37 10.66
C ILE A 94 -15.92 -5.39 9.48
N CYS A 95 -16.20 -5.82 8.24
CA CYS A 95 -16.12 -4.96 7.07
C CYS A 95 -17.17 -3.85 7.10
N PHE A 96 -18.41 -4.19 7.50
CA PHE A 96 -19.46 -3.19 7.67
C PHE A 96 -19.09 -2.15 8.73
N TYR A 97 -18.52 -2.58 9.87
CA TYR A 97 -18.13 -1.64 10.92
C TYR A 97 -16.98 -0.75 10.52
N ALA A 98 -15.91 -1.34 9.98
CA ALA A 98 -14.78 -0.57 9.50
C ALA A 98 -15.24 0.50 8.50
N TYR A 99 -16.16 0.15 7.60
CA TYR A 99 -16.79 1.12 6.70
C TYR A 99 -17.59 2.20 7.44
N SER A 100 -18.44 1.82 8.40
CA SER A 100 -19.33 2.75 9.12
C SER A 100 -18.61 3.80 9.97
N ILE A 101 -17.42 3.47 10.48
CA ILE A 101 -16.58 4.36 11.30
C ILE A 101 -15.32 4.81 10.57
N ASN A 102 -15.29 4.69 9.24
CA ASN A 102 -14.22 5.18 8.37
C ASN A 102 -12.80 4.66 8.73
N VAL A 103 -12.72 3.41 9.16
CA VAL A 103 -11.44 2.72 9.43
C VAL A 103 -10.95 2.03 8.16
N PRO A 104 -9.72 2.33 7.66
CA PRO A 104 -9.19 1.80 6.41
C PRO A 104 -9.18 0.30 6.31
N ILE A 105 -8.46 -0.32 7.25
CA ILE A 105 -8.09 -1.71 7.15
C ILE A 105 -8.92 -2.49 8.17
N ALA A 106 -9.69 -3.44 7.67
CA ALA A 106 -10.30 -4.48 8.48
C ALA A 106 -9.53 -5.78 8.28
N ILE A 107 -9.31 -6.52 9.35
CA ILE A 107 -8.57 -7.78 9.34
C ILE A 107 -9.39 -8.84 10.02
N ILE A 108 -9.47 -9.99 9.38
CA ILE A 108 -9.90 -11.22 10.04
C ILE A 108 -8.74 -12.21 10.07
N THR A 109 -8.52 -12.85 11.22
CA THR A 109 -7.41 -13.78 11.40
C THR A 109 -7.75 -14.91 12.34
N ASN A 110 -7.20 -16.09 12.10
CA ASN A 110 -7.17 -17.20 13.06
C ASN A 110 -5.78 -17.33 13.74
N GLY A 111 -4.93 -16.32 13.58
CA GLY A 111 -3.52 -16.34 13.98
C GLY A 111 -2.61 -16.88 12.88
N LYS A 112 -3.01 -17.92 12.15
CA LYS A 112 -2.23 -18.51 11.05
C LYS A 112 -2.42 -17.76 9.73
N VAL A 113 -3.68 -17.60 9.30
CA VAL A 113 -4.06 -16.90 8.09
C VAL A 113 -4.61 -15.53 8.46
N TRP A 114 -4.15 -14.50 7.76
CA TRP A 114 -4.58 -13.12 7.94
C TRP A 114 -5.14 -12.61 6.62
N ARG A 115 -6.40 -12.21 6.64
CA ARG A 115 -7.08 -11.66 5.47
C ARG A 115 -7.45 -10.20 5.72
N PHE A 116 -7.06 -9.37 4.77
CA PHE A 116 -7.10 -7.92 4.84
C PHE A 116 -8.11 -7.37 3.85
N TYR A 117 -8.95 -6.46 4.35
CA TYR A 117 -9.97 -5.78 3.57
C TYR A 117 -9.75 -4.28 3.61
N LEU A 118 -9.97 -3.65 2.48
CA LEU A 118 -10.06 -2.20 2.40
C LEU A 118 -11.54 -1.81 2.52
N SER A 119 -11.91 -1.22 3.65
CA SER A 119 -13.30 -1.13 4.08
C SER A 119 -14.21 -0.36 3.13
N TRP A 120 -13.71 0.72 2.53
CA TRP A 120 -14.43 1.59 1.59
C TRP A 120 -14.27 1.20 0.12
N TRP A 121 -13.55 0.13 -0.19
CA TRP A 121 -13.39 -0.27 -1.59
C TRP A 121 -14.73 -0.65 -2.22
N LYS A 122 -15.00 -0.12 -3.41
CA LYS A 122 -16.26 -0.35 -4.11
C LYS A 122 -16.14 -1.58 -4.99
N ALA A 123 -16.57 -2.73 -4.47
CA ALA A 123 -16.67 -3.98 -5.22
C ALA A 123 -18.09 -4.57 -5.14
N PRO A 124 -18.51 -5.42 -6.11
CA PRO A 124 -19.81 -6.10 -6.09
C PRO A 124 -20.06 -6.99 -4.85
N GLY A 125 -18.99 -7.41 -4.16
CA GLY A 125 -19.05 -8.19 -2.93
C GLY A 125 -17.80 -7.97 -2.07
N LEU A 126 -17.79 -8.55 -0.86
CA LEU A 126 -16.70 -8.39 0.11
C LEU A 126 -15.38 -9.03 -0.36
N SER A 127 -15.46 -10.11 -1.13
CA SER A 127 -14.30 -10.75 -1.75
C SER A 127 -13.50 -9.78 -2.64
N GLY A 128 -14.17 -8.85 -3.33
CA GLY A 128 -13.52 -7.82 -4.13
C GLY A 128 -12.90 -6.68 -3.32
N ARG A 129 -13.09 -6.66 -1.99
CA ARG A 129 -12.40 -5.74 -1.07
C ARG A 129 -11.17 -6.36 -0.43
N VAL A 130 -10.97 -7.67 -0.61
CA VAL A 130 -9.78 -8.37 -0.10
C VAL A 130 -8.58 -7.93 -0.93
N PHE A 131 -7.67 -7.18 -0.32
CA PHE A 131 -6.43 -6.79 -0.97
C PHE A 131 -5.29 -7.73 -0.64
N CYS A 132 -5.29 -8.38 0.52
CA CYS A 132 -4.23 -9.30 0.89
C CYS A 132 -4.77 -10.50 1.68
N GLU A 133 -4.22 -11.67 1.41
CA GLU A 133 -4.31 -12.84 2.27
C GLU A 133 -2.89 -13.38 2.48
N THR A 134 -2.52 -13.66 3.73
CA THR A 134 -1.21 -14.22 4.05
C THR A 134 -1.33 -15.37 5.04
N ASP A 135 -0.61 -16.45 4.77
CA ASP A 135 -0.33 -17.51 5.73
C ASP A 135 1.05 -17.25 6.35
N ILE A 136 1.13 -17.19 7.68
CA ILE A 136 2.40 -16.97 8.39
C ILE A 136 3.37 -18.15 8.23
N ALA A 137 2.87 -19.34 7.87
CA ALA A 137 3.69 -20.51 7.57
C ALA A 137 4.44 -20.37 6.23
N ASN A 138 4.03 -19.44 5.37
CA ASN A 138 4.74 -19.10 4.14
C ASN A 138 5.55 -17.80 4.34
N PRO A 139 6.89 -17.87 4.40
CA PRO A 139 7.74 -16.70 4.66
C PRO A 139 7.61 -15.58 3.62
N GLU A 140 7.27 -15.89 2.37
CA GLU A 140 7.08 -14.88 1.33
C GLU A 140 5.83 -14.05 1.60
N SER A 141 4.68 -14.70 1.83
CA SER A 141 3.44 -13.99 2.16
C SER A 141 3.50 -13.35 3.53
N ALA A 142 4.17 -13.95 4.53
CA ALA A 142 4.25 -13.43 5.88
C ALA A 142 4.83 -11.99 5.95
N SER A 143 5.63 -11.59 4.95
CA SER A 143 6.12 -10.21 4.82
C SER A 143 5.01 -9.17 4.62
N ASN A 144 3.82 -9.59 4.18
CA ASN A 144 2.64 -8.74 4.06
C ASN A 144 2.16 -8.22 5.43
N LEU A 145 2.43 -8.94 6.53
CA LEU A 145 2.18 -8.43 7.87
C LEU A 145 3.00 -7.17 8.14
N GLU A 146 4.28 -7.14 7.76
CA GLU A 146 5.10 -5.92 7.88
C GLU A 146 4.59 -4.83 6.92
N ALA A 147 4.21 -5.17 5.69
CA ALA A 147 3.72 -4.18 4.73
C ALA A 147 2.49 -3.42 5.25
N TYR A 148 1.49 -4.15 5.76
CA TYR A 148 0.17 -3.59 6.05
C TYR A 148 -0.12 -3.32 7.53
N LEU A 149 0.64 -3.89 8.46
CA LEU A 149 0.42 -3.71 9.91
C LEU A 149 1.59 -3.06 10.64
N LEU A 150 2.76 -2.85 10.02
CA LEU A 150 3.83 -2.11 10.68
C LEU A 150 3.33 -0.70 11.05
N LYS A 151 3.43 -0.34 12.33
CA LYS A 151 2.87 0.91 12.87
C LYS A 151 3.30 2.15 12.06
N SER A 152 4.58 2.22 11.65
CA SER A 152 5.08 3.33 10.84
C SER A 152 4.44 3.41 9.45
N ASN A 153 4.10 2.27 8.83
CA ASN A 153 3.42 2.23 7.53
C ASN A 153 1.94 2.62 7.68
N VAL A 154 1.31 2.25 8.80
CA VAL A 154 -0.07 2.69 9.11
C VAL A 154 -0.09 4.20 9.40
N GLU A 155 0.90 4.71 10.15
CA GLU A 155 1.02 6.13 10.49
C GLU A 155 1.29 7.01 9.26
N SER A 156 2.14 6.57 8.34
CA SER A 156 2.42 7.29 7.08
C SER A 156 1.28 7.17 6.06
N GLY A 157 0.36 6.24 6.26
CA GLY A 157 -0.70 5.84 5.34
C GLY A 157 -0.21 4.93 4.20
N ASP A 158 1.01 4.40 4.27
CA ASP A 158 1.57 3.43 3.32
C ASP A 158 0.72 2.17 3.25
N ALA A 159 0.34 1.59 4.38
CA ALA A 159 -0.51 0.40 4.39
C ALA A 159 -1.82 0.58 3.60
N GLU A 160 -2.49 1.72 3.75
CA GLU A 160 -3.74 2.05 3.06
C GLU A 160 -3.53 2.29 1.55
N LEU A 161 -2.48 3.03 1.20
CA LEU A 161 -2.10 3.27 -0.18
C LEU A 161 -1.83 1.98 -0.94
N ASP A 162 -1.00 1.17 -0.32
CA ASP A 162 -0.53 -0.10 -0.83
C ASP A 162 -1.76 -1.02 -1.03
N ALA A 163 -2.69 -1.08 -0.07
CA ALA A 163 -3.98 -1.77 -0.24
C ALA A 163 -4.79 -1.30 -1.46
N GLU A 164 -4.88 0.01 -1.68
CA GLU A 164 -5.57 0.58 -2.84
C GLU A 164 -4.90 0.24 -4.17
N ILE A 165 -3.57 0.34 -4.21
CA ILE A 165 -2.79 -0.04 -5.38
C ILE A 165 -3.03 -1.52 -5.74
N GLU A 166 -3.14 -2.40 -4.75
CA GLU A 166 -3.38 -3.83 -4.99
C GLU A 166 -4.72 -4.09 -5.65
N LEU A 167 -5.78 -3.48 -5.12
CA LEU A 167 -7.13 -3.63 -5.66
C LEU A 167 -7.25 -3.00 -7.05
N GLU A 168 -6.65 -1.83 -7.27
CA GLU A 168 -6.57 -1.23 -8.61
C GLU A 168 -5.89 -2.17 -9.63
N ASN A 169 -4.80 -2.85 -9.24
CA ASN A 169 -4.11 -3.78 -10.15
C ASN A 169 -4.92 -5.03 -10.46
N ARG A 170 -5.76 -5.48 -9.53
CA ARG A 170 -6.65 -6.63 -9.74
C ARG A 170 -7.85 -6.29 -10.61
N GLU A 171 -8.35 -5.06 -10.50
CA GLU A 171 -9.42 -4.55 -11.37
C GLU A 171 -8.92 -4.13 -12.76
N ALA A 172 -7.60 -3.93 -12.92
CA ALA A 172 -7.02 -3.69 -14.22
C ALA A 172 -7.39 -4.86 -15.15
N PRO A 173 -8.08 -4.60 -16.28
CA PRO A 173 -8.45 -5.67 -17.19
C PRO A 173 -7.18 -6.41 -17.63
N ASP A 174 -7.25 -7.74 -17.65
CA ASP A 174 -6.26 -8.59 -18.31
C ASP A 174 -5.89 -7.92 -19.64
N PRO A 175 -4.60 -7.66 -19.92
CA PRO A 175 -4.17 -7.15 -21.22
C PRO A 175 -4.39 -8.27 -22.25
N ARG A 176 -5.65 -8.56 -22.56
CA ARG A 176 -6.04 -9.02 -23.88
C ARG A 176 -5.37 -8.04 -24.84
N PRO A 177 -4.76 -8.51 -25.93
CA PRO A 177 -4.33 -7.62 -27.00
C PRO A 177 -5.60 -6.94 -27.50
N VAL A 178 -5.91 -5.78 -26.91
CA VAL A 178 -6.75 -4.78 -27.52
C VAL A 178 -5.95 -4.44 -28.77
N GLU A 179 -6.46 -4.82 -29.95
CA GLU A 179 -5.98 -4.20 -31.18
C GLU A 179 -5.85 -2.71 -30.86
N PRO A 180 -4.66 -2.11 -31.03
CA PRO A 180 -4.44 -0.77 -30.55
C PRO A 180 -5.59 0.07 -31.07
N ASP A 181 -6.41 0.62 -30.17
CA ASP A 181 -7.31 1.70 -30.54
C ASP A 181 -6.47 2.65 -31.37
N PRO A 182 -6.95 3.07 -32.56
CA PRO A 182 -6.16 3.95 -33.41
C PRO A 182 -5.68 5.05 -32.51
N VAL A 183 -4.34 5.12 -32.36
CA VAL A 183 -3.65 6.01 -31.41
C VAL A 183 -4.45 7.30 -31.46
N PRO A 184 -5.16 7.68 -30.38
CA PRO A 184 -5.96 8.90 -30.41
C PRO A 184 -4.98 9.94 -30.92
N PRO A 185 -5.30 10.65 -32.03
CA PRO A 185 -4.32 11.45 -32.75
C PRO A 185 -3.57 12.20 -31.68
N GLN A 186 -2.25 11.94 -31.59
CA GLN A 186 -1.42 12.60 -30.60
C GLN A 186 -1.89 14.04 -30.60
N PRO A 187 -2.27 14.63 -29.46
CA PRO A 187 -2.73 16.01 -29.47
C PRO A 187 -1.69 16.76 -30.28
N ALA A 188 -2.10 17.18 -31.47
CA ALA A 188 -1.23 17.74 -32.46
C ALA A 188 -1.01 19.15 -31.96
N ASN A 189 -0.16 19.24 -30.94
CA ASN A 189 0.30 20.39 -30.19
C ASN A 189 1.28 19.86 -29.15
N LEU A 190 2.56 19.78 -29.56
CA LEU A 190 3.64 20.23 -28.69
C LEU A 190 3.18 21.57 -28.10
N VAL A 191 2.67 21.56 -26.86
CA VAL A 191 2.55 22.80 -26.11
C VAL A 191 3.98 23.14 -25.73
N ASP A 192 4.60 24.00 -26.56
CA ASP A 192 5.98 24.44 -26.46
C ASP A 192 6.30 24.95 -25.06
N GLY A 193 7.20 24.26 -24.36
CA GLY A 193 7.72 24.68 -23.06
C GLY A 193 7.92 23.54 -22.07
N PRO A 194 8.67 23.77 -20.98
CA PRO A 194 8.86 22.79 -19.92
C PRO A 194 7.55 22.51 -19.18
N TRP A 195 7.48 21.36 -18.52
CA TRP A 195 6.49 21.08 -17.50
C TRP A 195 6.73 21.93 -16.27
N THR A 196 5.69 22.66 -15.87
CA THR A 196 5.62 23.47 -14.64
C THR A 196 4.56 22.87 -13.72
N ILE A 197 4.55 23.28 -12.45
CA ILE A 197 3.52 22.88 -11.48
C ILE A 197 2.11 23.16 -12.02
N ASP A 198 1.89 24.35 -12.60
CA ASP A 198 0.58 24.73 -13.11
C ASP A 198 0.19 23.93 -14.36
N ARG A 199 1.16 23.59 -15.23
CA ARG A 199 0.89 22.72 -16.37
C ARG A 199 0.50 21.31 -15.91
N VAL A 200 1.18 20.77 -14.90
CA VAL A 200 0.82 19.48 -14.31
C VAL A 200 -0.59 19.53 -13.74
N ARG A 201 -0.93 20.54 -12.94
CA ARG A 201 -2.27 20.71 -12.37
C ARG A 201 -3.35 20.78 -13.46
N ASN A 202 -3.10 21.57 -14.50
CA ASN A 202 -4.02 21.74 -15.62
C ASN A 202 -4.12 20.50 -16.53
N SER A 203 -3.19 19.55 -16.40
CA SER A 203 -3.25 18.28 -17.13
C SER A 203 -4.12 17.21 -16.43
N ILE A 204 -4.49 17.44 -15.17
CA ILE A 204 -5.37 16.53 -14.44
C ILE A 204 -6.81 16.75 -14.96
N PRO A 205 -7.53 15.68 -15.34
CA PRO A 205 -8.92 15.81 -15.79
C PRO A 205 -9.79 16.51 -14.75
N SER A 206 -10.69 17.40 -15.19
CA SER A 206 -11.56 18.15 -14.29
C SER A 206 -12.54 17.27 -13.51
N ASP A 207 -12.83 16.07 -14.02
CA ASP A 207 -13.66 15.03 -13.40
C ASP A 207 -12.85 14.06 -12.52
N PHE A 208 -11.54 14.28 -12.37
CA PHE A 208 -10.71 13.48 -11.48
C PHE A 208 -11.20 13.64 -10.02
N PRO A 209 -11.66 12.56 -9.36
CA PRO A 209 -12.47 12.67 -8.16
C PRO A 209 -11.64 12.87 -6.87
N TYR A 210 -10.31 13.03 -6.98
CA TYR A 210 -9.41 13.06 -5.84
C TYR A 210 -8.63 14.37 -5.77
N ASP A 211 -8.56 14.92 -4.56
CA ASP A 211 -7.77 16.12 -4.28
C ASP A 211 -6.48 15.74 -3.54
N TYR A 212 -5.34 15.84 -4.22
CA TYR A 212 -4.03 15.57 -3.64
C TYR A 212 -3.66 16.51 -2.48
N SER A 213 -4.36 17.64 -2.31
CA SER A 213 -4.17 18.50 -1.14
C SER A 213 -4.48 17.76 0.17
N THR A 214 -5.40 16.77 0.13
CA THR A 214 -5.77 15.97 1.30
C THR A 214 -4.65 15.03 1.76
N LEU A 215 -3.87 14.48 0.82
CA LEU A 215 -2.80 13.53 1.09
C LEU A 215 -1.44 14.22 1.36
N CYS A 216 -1.15 15.28 0.60
CA CYS A 216 0.11 16.02 0.70
C CYS A 216 0.07 17.17 1.70
N ALA A 217 -1.12 17.60 2.12
CA ALA A 217 -1.33 18.82 2.91
C ALA A 217 -0.58 20.01 2.29
N ARG A 218 0.26 20.69 3.08
CA ARG A 218 1.07 21.83 2.63
C ARG A 218 2.10 21.51 1.54
N ASN A 219 2.41 20.22 1.32
CA ASN A 219 3.44 19.78 0.37
C ASN A 219 2.87 19.36 -0.99
N VAL A 220 1.59 19.68 -1.28
CA VAL A 220 0.98 19.39 -2.59
C VAL A 220 1.72 20.07 -3.76
N GLY A 221 2.32 21.25 -3.52
CA GLY A 221 3.16 21.92 -4.52
C GLY A 221 4.42 21.11 -4.87
N GLU A 222 5.03 20.46 -3.88
CA GLU A 222 6.20 19.60 -4.06
C GLU A 222 5.85 18.34 -4.86
N PHE A 223 4.67 17.75 -4.61
CA PHE A 223 4.16 16.63 -5.40
C PHE A 223 4.08 16.99 -6.89
N TYR A 224 3.41 18.09 -7.21
CA TYR A 224 3.30 18.54 -8.60
C TYR A 224 4.64 18.96 -9.20
N SER A 225 5.57 19.52 -8.40
CA SER A 225 6.92 19.83 -8.85
C SER A 225 7.66 18.58 -9.31
N ARG A 226 7.61 17.51 -8.51
CA ARG A 226 8.26 16.23 -8.86
C ARG A 226 7.66 15.58 -10.10
N VAL A 227 6.34 15.63 -10.25
CA VAL A 227 5.68 15.16 -11.48
C VAL A 227 6.15 15.97 -12.68
N ALA A 228 6.27 17.29 -12.55
CA ALA A 228 6.79 18.16 -13.60
C ALA A 228 8.25 17.83 -13.95
N GLU A 229 9.10 17.62 -12.94
CA GLU A 229 10.51 17.24 -13.12
C GLU A 229 10.65 15.91 -13.87
N LEU A 230 9.84 14.88 -13.55
CA LEU A 230 9.84 13.62 -14.28
C LEU A 230 9.35 13.79 -15.72
N GLN A 231 8.27 14.52 -15.94
CA GLN A 231 7.78 14.80 -17.29
C GLN A 231 8.84 15.53 -18.14
N ASN A 232 9.58 16.47 -17.54
CA ASN A 232 10.69 17.14 -18.20
C ASN A 232 11.84 16.17 -18.53
N LEU A 233 12.22 15.30 -17.59
CA LEU A 233 13.23 14.27 -17.84
C LEU A 233 12.81 13.34 -18.99
N ILE A 234 11.56 12.86 -18.97
CA ILE A 234 10.98 12.00 -20.00
C ILE A 234 11.09 12.66 -21.38
N ALA A 235 10.75 13.95 -21.48
CA ALA A 235 10.87 14.70 -22.71
C ALA A 235 12.34 14.88 -23.17
N ILE A 236 13.25 15.16 -22.24
CA ILE A 236 14.69 15.30 -22.53
C ILE A 236 15.29 13.98 -23.04
N GLU A 237 14.89 12.86 -22.45
CA GLU A 237 15.41 11.53 -22.78
C GLU A 237 14.71 10.86 -23.95
N GLY A 238 13.60 11.44 -24.44
CA GLY A 238 12.78 10.84 -25.49
C GLY A 238 12.10 9.54 -25.05
N TRP A 239 11.77 9.38 -23.77
CA TRP A 239 11.09 8.18 -23.28
C TRP A 239 9.61 8.20 -23.65
N GLU A 240 9.12 7.08 -24.18
CA GLU A 240 7.70 6.88 -24.52
C GLU A 240 6.87 6.53 -23.27
N LEU A 241 6.78 7.45 -22.31
CA LEU A 241 6.03 7.26 -21.07
C LEU A 241 4.81 8.15 -21.01
N THR A 242 3.69 7.58 -20.56
CA THR A 242 2.46 8.33 -20.31
C THR A 242 2.25 8.50 -18.81
N ALA A 243 2.04 9.74 -18.36
CA ALA A 243 1.67 10.02 -16.98
C ALA A 243 0.18 9.70 -16.75
N ALA A 244 -0.15 9.06 -15.63
CA ALA A 244 -1.51 8.84 -15.19
C ALA A 244 -1.66 9.17 -13.70
N PHE A 245 -2.63 10.04 -13.39
CA PHE A 245 -3.01 10.39 -12.04
C PHE A 245 -4.00 9.36 -11.49
N ARG A 246 -3.68 8.80 -10.33
CA ARG A 246 -4.53 7.90 -9.55
C ARG A 246 -4.77 8.51 -8.18
N LYS A 247 -5.75 8.04 -7.41
CA LYS A 247 -6.06 8.57 -6.08
C LYS A 247 -4.80 8.84 -5.23
N ASN A 248 -3.84 7.97 -5.42
CA ASN A 248 -2.86 7.61 -4.44
C ASN A 248 -1.42 7.64 -4.98
N TYR A 249 -1.24 7.99 -6.26
CA TYR A 249 0.05 8.22 -6.91
C TYR A 249 -0.15 8.86 -8.28
N CYS A 250 0.92 9.46 -8.80
CA CYS A 250 1.06 9.74 -10.22
C CYS A 250 2.10 8.76 -10.79
N GLY A 251 1.68 7.86 -11.67
CA GLY A 251 2.54 6.85 -12.28
C GLY A 251 2.89 7.18 -13.72
N PHE A 252 4.05 6.72 -14.17
CA PHE A 252 4.52 6.81 -15.56
C PHE A 252 4.59 5.42 -16.17
N TYR A 253 3.92 5.26 -17.32
CA TYR A 253 3.61 3.95 -17.90
C TYR A 253 4.21 3.80 -19.29
N TYR A 254 4.81 2.63 -19.55
CA TYR A 254 5.22 2.19 -20.88
C TYR A 254 4.32 1.05 -21.34
N ARG A 255 3.52 1.28 -22.40
CA ARG A 255 2.59 0.28 -22.96
C ARG A 255 1.75 -0.43 -21.88
N GLY A 256 1.18 0.35 -20.97
CA GLY A 256 0.35 -0.15 -19.85
C GLY A 256 1.13 -0.65 -18.62
N ASN A 257 2.45 -0.80 -18.69
CA ASN A 257 3.26 -1.24 -17.55
C ASN A 257 3.78 -0.04 -16.74
N ARG A 258 3.64 -0.10 -15.42
CA ARG A 258 4.18 0.91 -14.51
C ARG A 258 5.69 0.85 -14.46
N VAL A 259 6.34 1.99 -14.62
CA VAL A 259 7.80 2.09 -14.62
C VAL A 259 8.30 2.77 -13.36
N PHE A 260 7.86 4.02 -13.12
CA PHE A 260 8.17 4.79 -11.92
C PHE A 260 7.10 5.86 -11.69
N GLY A 261 7.10 6.51 -10.53
CA GLY A 261 6.04 7.43 -10.15
C GLY A 261 6.34 8.26 -8.92
N ILE A 262 5.35 9.05 -8.50
CA ILE A 262 5.39 9.88 -7.29
C ILE A 262 4.23 9.46 -6.38
N LEU A 263 4.54 9.18 -5.11
CA LEU A 263 3.54 9.01 -4.07
C LEU A 263 3.13 10.38 -3.48
N PRO A 264 1.84 10.73 -3.40
CA PRO A 264 1.34 11.98 -2.85
C PRO A 264 1.22 11.81 -1.33
N ARG A 265 2.32 12.03 -0.62
CA ARG A 265 2.41 11.90 0.83
C ARG A 265 2.62 13.26 1.48
N LYS A 266 2.51 13.31 2.81
CA LYS A 266 3.01 14.44 3.62
C LYS A 266 4.43 14.86 3.19
N ALA A 267 5.27 13.93 2.74
CA ALA A 267 6.51 14.23 2.03
C ALA A 267 6.54 13.39 0.74
N PRO A 268 6.27 13.97 -0.44
CA PRO A 268 6.16 13.22 -1.69
C PRO A 268 7.42 12.42 -2.02
N LYS A 269 7.25 11.15 -2.40
CA LYS A 269 8.37 10.21 -2.64
C LYS A 269 8.39 9.72 -4.08
N PHE A 270 9.58 9.55 -4.63
CA PHE A 270 9.76 8.81 -5.88
C PHE A 270 9.63 7.32 -5.62
N VAL A 271 9.01 6.60 -6.56
CA VAL A 271 8.95 5.14 -6.56
C VAL A 271 9.40 4.59 -7.90
N VAL A 272 10.10 3.46 -7.87
CA VAL A 272 10.52 2.73 -9.08
C VAL A 272 10.05 1.28 -8.95
N TRP A 273 9.18 0.86 -9.87
CA TRP A 273 8.60 -0.49 -9.86
C TRP A 273 9.54 -1.49 -10.53
N ARG A 274 10.39 -2.14 -9.74
CA ARG A 274 11.29 -3.23 -10.15
C ARG A 274 11.53 -4.22 -9.00
N PRO A 275 11.89 -5.48 -9.29
CA PRO A 275 12.33 -6.43 -8.27
C PRO A 275 13.48 -5.88 -7.41
N GLU A 276 13.46 -6.18 -6.11
CA GLU A 276 14.43 -5.65 -5.14
C GLU A 276 15.87 -5.94 -5.56
N GLN A 277 16.12 -7.16 -6.05
CA GLN A 277 17.43 -7.61 -6.50
C GLN A 277 18.01 -6.73 -7.63
N GLU A 278 17.14 -6.21 -8.51
CA GLU A 278 17.58 -5.31 -9.57
C GLU A 278 17.86 -3.91 -9.05
N LEU A 279 17.03 -3.40 -8.13
CA LEU A 279 17.24 -2.10 -7.51
C LEU A 279 18.54 -2.09 -6.69
N ILE A 280 18.80 -3.12 -5.88
CA ILE A 280 20.03 -3.25 -5.08
C ILE A 280 21.29 -3.20 -5.94
N GLN A 281 21.27 -3.82 -7.13
CA GLN A 281 22.44 -3.85 -8.02
C GLN A 281 22.79 -2.46 -8.60
N LEU A 282 21.81 -1.57 -8.71
CA LEU A 282 21.96 -0.31 -9.44
C LEU A 282 21.95 0.90 -8.54
N ASP A 283 21.13 0.88 -7.50
CA ASP A 283 20.98 1.96 -6.53
C ASP A 283 20.40 1.42 -5.21
N PRO A 284 21.24 0.99 -4.27
CA PRO A 284 20.80 0.48 -2.97
C PRO A 284 20.27 1.59 -2.03
N GLN A 285 20.16 2.84 -2.48
CA GLN A 285 19.82 3.99 -1.63
C GLN A 285 18.31 4.27 -1.52
N TYR A 286 17.44 3.34 -1.94
CA TYR A 286 16.03 3.45 -1.61
C TYR A 286 15.83 3.39 -0.08
N GLU A 287 14.92 4.19 0.44
CA GLU A 287 14.62 4.25 1.89
C GLU A 287 13.85 2.99 2.33
N ARG A 288 12.97 2.50 1.46
CA ARG A 288 12.15 1.32 1.70
C ARG A 288 11.93 0.57 0.39
N TYR A 289 12.03 -0.76 0.45
CA TYR A 289 11.47 -1.60 -0.60
C TYR A 289 10.11 -2.13 -0.16
N ASP A 290 9.10 -1.91 -0.99
CA ASP A 290 7.82 -2.57 -0.83
C ASP A 290 7.87 -3.94 -1.52
N ARG A 291 7.86 -5.01 -0.72
CA ARG A 291 7.94 -6.40 -1.21
C ARG A 291 6.67 -6.83 -1.95
N VAL A 292 5.54 -6.23 -1.64
CA VAL A 292 4.24 -6.62 -2.18
C VAL A 292 4.04 -5.99 -3.56
N PHE A 293 4.25 -4.69 -3.65
CA PHE A 293 4.09 -3.92 -4.89
C PHE A 293 5.35 -3.89 -5.74
N ARG A 294 6.43 -4.46 -5.23
CA ARG A 294 7.73 -4.60 -5.89
C ARG A 294 8.25 -3.24 -6.38
N TYR A 295 8.26 -2.25 -5.49
CA TYR A 295 8.86 -0.95 -5.77
C TYR A 295 9.85 -0.51 -4.69
N GLY A 296 10.89 0.20 -5.10
CA GLY A 296 11.73 0.97 -4.19
C GLY A 296 11.19 2.38 -4.03
N ALA A 297 10.93 2.80 -2.79
CA ALA A 297 10.59 4.17 -2.44
C ALA A 297 11.84 4.92 -1.99
N TYR A 298 12.07 6.09 -2.59
CA TYR A 298 13.24 6.91 -2.33
C TYR A 298 12.90 8.06 -1.38
N SER A 299 13.91 8.51 -0.63
CA SER A 299 13.74 9.59 0.35
C SER A 299 13.14 10.84 -0.29
N PRO A 300 12.31 11.60 0.45
CA PRO A 300 11.76 12.85 -0.06
C PRO A 300 12.85 13.82 -0.53
N GLY A 301 14.02 13.88 0.11
CA GLY A 301 15.10 14.77 -0.34
C GLY A 301 15.76 14.41 -1.67
N THR A 302 15.48 13.22 -2.23
CA THR A 302 16.12 12.76 -3.46
C THR A 302 15.61 13.54 -4.67
N THR A 303 16.53 13.94 -5.54
CA THR A 303 16.25 14.70 -6.77
C THR A 303 16.11 13.78 -7.99
N VAL A 304 15.41 14.24 -9.04
CA VAL A 304 15.31 13.50 -10.31
C VAL A 304 16.69 13.20 -10.91
N ASN A 305 17.65 14.12 -10.79
CA ASN A 305 19.01 13.92 -11.31
C ASN A 305 19.74 12.77 -10.62
N GLN A 306 19.56 12.62 -9.30
CA GLN A 306 20.13 11.49 -8.55
C GLN A 306 19.48 10.17 -8.97
N LEU A 307 18.18 10.17 -9.26
CA LEU A 307 17.44 8.98 -9.68
C LEU A 307 17.56 8.66 -11.18
N ARG A 308 18.12 9.57 -11.98
CA ARG A 308 18.21 9.42 -13.44
C ARG A 308 18.77 8.05 -13.88
N PRO A 309 19.85 7.50 -13.27
CA PRO A 309 20.35 6.18 -13.64
C PRO A 309 19.32 5.05 -13.43
N ILE A 310 18.61 5.06 -12.30
CA ILE A 310 17.64 4.00 -11.97
C ILE A 310 16.33 4.15 -12.75
N LEU A 311 15.88 5.39 -13.00
CA LEU A 311 14.73 5.68 -13.85
C LEU A 311 15.00 5.22 -15.29
N ALA A 312 16.20 5.50 -15.81
CA ALA A 312 16.61 5.06 -17.14
C ALA A 312 16.72 3.54 -17.25
N PHE A 313 17.23 2.88 -16.22
CA PHE A 313 17.24 1.42 -16.15
C PHE A 313 15.82 0.86 -16.15
N ALA A 314 14.94 1.38 -15.29
CA ALA A 314 13.56 0.92 -15.20
C ALA A 314 12.84 1.08 -16.53
N TYR A 315 13.03 2.21 -17.23
CA TYR A 315 12.50 2.42 -18.57
C TYR A 315 13.04 1.38 -19.57
N ARG A 316 14.36 1.20 -19.67
CA ARG A 316 14.99 0.23 -20.59
C ARG A 316 14.50 -1.19 -20.39
N LYS A 317 14.26 -1.60 -19.15
CA LYS A 317 13.70 -2.92 -18.84
C LYS A 317 12.29 -3.13 -19.39
N HIS A 318 11.50 -2.06 -19.49
CA HIS A 318 10.15 -2.12 -20.06
C HIS A 318 10.15 -1.94 -21.58
N SER A 319 11.00 -1.05 -22.11
CA SER A 319 11.07 -0.75 -23.55
C SER A 319 11.87 -1.78 -24.36
N GLY A 320 12.67 -2.62 -23.70
CA GLY A 320 13.52 -3.60 -24.38
C GLY A 320 14.74 -2.99 -25.08
N THR A 321 14.99 -1.70 -24.89
CA THR A 321 16.14 -1.00 -25.47
C THR A 321 17.41 -1.43 -24.72
N GLN A 322 18.19 -2.34 -25.31
CA GLN A 322 19.57 -2.60 -24.87
C GLN A 322 20.50 -1.55 -25.46
N SER A 323 21.38 -1.00 -24.63
CA SER A 323 22.56 -0.25 -25.07
C SER A 323 23.76 -1.18 -25.12
#